data_AF-A0A7Z9N2G0-F1
#
_entry.id   AF-A0A7Z9N2G0-F1
#
_cell.length_a   1.000
_cell.length_b   1.000
_cell.length_c   1.000
_cell.angle_alpha   90.00
_cell.angle_beta   90.00
_cell.angle_gamma   90.00
#
_symmetry.space_group_name_H-M   'P 1'
#
loop_
_entity.id
_entity.type
_entity.pdbx_description
1 polymer ?
#
loop_
_entity_poly.entity_id
_entity_poly.type
_entity_poly.pdbx_seq_one_letter_code
_entity_poly.pdbx_strand_id
1 'polypeptide(L)'
;MLKNKILYIVVFFFILLAVGSGGFYIIGGEKWSVVDSIYMTIITLSTTVGFGEVHELTETGKIWAIVVIMFGVTGFAILISQLGSYLIEFKQYRNQKMENKIKKMKDHYIICGYGRMGAVIAKELSEKNISFVIIEINEKKTSLMDDLGYKFIKQDATLDETLINANIEHAKGIVVTLSTDQENLFVTMSARNLNQTAYVLGRCAKQDTGKKLIRAGANKVVNPYITGGHKMAELLLAPYLEDTVSLASPGHNLDIVIDEFKLKNIDRYDGIMIKDSKFREEYNLVIVGLIDENEKSILNPDPHTILNIQHKIILLGSKENIDKFSETI
;
A
#
# COMPACT_ATOMS: atom_id res chain seq x y z
N MET A 1 2.31 -28.24 -18.00
CA MET A 1 3.24 -29.32 -17.60
C MET A 1 3.07 -29.76 -16.14
N LEU A 2 2.90 -28.83 -15.17
CA LEU A 2 2.75 -29.19 -13.75
C LEU A 2 1.41 -29.82 -13.35
N LYS A 3 0.28 -29.37 -13.96
CA LYS A 3 -1.04 -29.99 -13.74
C LYS A 3 -1.02 -31.51 -14.00
N ASN A 4 -0.27 -31.94 -15.02
CA ASN A 4 -0.15 -33.35 -15.36
C ASN A 4 0.70 -34.10 -14.31
N LYS A 5 1.77 -33.49 -13.79
CA LYS A 5 2.60 -34.08 -12.72
C LYS A 5 1.82 -34.31 -11.42
N ILE A 6 1.02 -33.33 -10.99
CA ILE A 6 0.15 -33.48 -9.81
C ILE A 6 -0.90 -34.55 -10.06
N LEU A 7 -1.52 -34.57 -11.26
CA LEU A 7 -2.48 -35.62 -11.62
C LEU A 7 -1.85 -37.02 -11.52
N TYR A 8 -0.63 -37.21 -12.04
CA TYR A 8 0.08 -38.50 -11.92
C TYR A 8 0.36 -38.90 -10.47
N ILE A 9 0.73 -37.95 -9.61
CA ILE A 9 1.02 -38.22 -8.19
C ILE A 9 -0.25 -38.52 -7.40
N VAL A 10 -1.34 -37.79 -7.67
CA VAL A 10 -2.66 -38.05 -7.08
C VAL A 10 -3.16 -39.43 -7.51
N VAL A 11 -3.06 -39.75 -8.79
CA VAL A 11 -3.41 -41.08 -9.32
C VAL A 11 -2.54 -42.18 -8.70
N PHE A 12 -1.23 -41.96 -8.59
CA PHE A 12 -0.31 -42.89 -7.91
C PHE A 12 -0.72 -43.13 -6.44
N PHE A 13 -1.12 -42.07 -5.73
CA PHE A 13 -1.58 -42.19 -4.35
C PHE A 13 -2.90 -42.97 -4.24
N PHE A 14 -3.86 -42.73 -5.13
CA PHE A 14 -5.10 -43.52 -5.18
C PHE A 14 -4.84 -44.99 -5.51
N ILE A 15 -3.89 -45.28 -6.41
CA ILE A 15 -3.46 -46.65 -6.69
C ILE A 15 -2.83 -47.29 -5.45
N LEU A 16 -1.98 -46.56 -4.73
CA LEU A 16 -1.34 -47.05 -3.51
C LEU A 16 -2.36 -47.36 -2.41
N LEU A 17 -3.37 -46.50 -2.24
CA LEU A 17 -4.51 -46.75 -1.35
C LEU A 17 -5.32 -47.98 -1.76
N ALA A 18 -5.62 -48.14 -3.06
CA ALA A 18 -6.38 -49.27 -3.57
C ALA A 18 -5.63 -50.59 -3.41
N VAL A 19 -4.32 -50.60 -3.71
CA VAL A 19 -3.46 -51.79 -3.55
C VAL A 19 -3.27 -52.12 -2.08
N GLY A 20 -2.99 -51.12 -1.23
CA GLY A 20 -2.85 -51.30 0.22
C GLY A 20 -4.11 -51.89 0.85
N SER A 21 -5.27 -51.27 0.57
CA SER A 21 -6.57 -51.73 1.07
C SER A 21 -6.95 -53.10 0.51
N GLY A 22 -6.66 -53.37 -0.77
CA GLY A 22 -6.91 -54.68 -1.38
C GLY A 22 -6.09 -55.79 -0.72
N GLY A 23 -4.82 -55.52 -0.40
CA GLY A 23 -3.98 -56.48 0.31
C GLY A 23 -4.46 -56.75 1.74
N PHE A 24 -4.87 -55.73 2.49
CA PHE A 24 -5.46 -55.93 3.82
C PHE A 24 -6.80 -56.68 3.79
N TYR A 25 -7.64 -56.44 2.77
CA TYR A 25 -8.92 -57.14 2.61
C TYR A 25 -8.72 -58.63 2.28
N ILE A 26 -7.80 -58.94 1.36
CA ILE A 26 -7.52 -60.33 0.93
C ILE A 26 -6.82 -61.13 2.03
N ILE A 27 -5.85 -60.53 2.73
CA ILE A 27 -5.06 -61.20 3.78
C ILE A 27 -5.84 -61.28 5.10
N GLY A 28 -6.72 -60.30 5.37
CA GLY A 28 -7.53 -60.22 6.57
C GLY A 28 -8.72 -61.16 6.62
N GLY A 29 -9.24 -61.61 5.46
CA GLY A 29 -10.35 -62.56 5.38
C GLY A 29 -11.67 -62.04 5.98
N GLU A 30 -12.52 -62.93 6.51
CA GLU A 30 -13.90 -62.63 6.96
C GLU A 30 -14.03 -61.60 8.11
N LYS A 31 -12.92 -61.27 8.80
CA LYS A 31 -12.93 -60.31 9.91
C LYS A 31 -12.73 -58.85 9.48
N TRP A 32 -12.35 -58.62 8.23
CA TRP A 32 -12.02 -57.28 7.72
C TRP A 32 -13.11 -56.78 6.78
N SER A 33 -13.77 -55.69 7.16
CA SER A 33 -14.63 -54.98 6.22
C SER A 33 -13.80 -54.14 5.24
N VAL A 34 -14.35 -53.84 4.06
CA VAL A 34 -13.71 -52.93 3.08
C VAL A 34 -13.37 -51.57 3.72
N VAL A 35 -14.21 -51.12 4.65
CA VAL A 35 -14.00 -49.86 5.38
C VAL A 35 -12.80 -49.99 6.34
N ASP A 36 -12.67 -51.10 7.06
CA ASP A 36 -11.56 -51.34 7.98
C ASP A 36 -10.21 -51.44 7.24
N SER A 37 -10.20 -52.05 6.05
CA SER A 37 -9.00 -52.14 5.21
C SER A 37 -8.55 -50.78 4.69
N ILE A 38 -9.48 -49.91 4.29
CA ILE A 38 -9.18 -48.53 3.89
C ILE A 38 -8.66 -47.76 5.10
N TYR A 39 -9.33 -47.89 6.24
CA TYR A 39 -8.97 -47.21 7.49
C TYR A 39 -7.56 -47.60 7.96
N MET A 40 -7.24 -48.89 7.96
CA MET A 40 -5.91 -49.40 8.31
C MET A 40 -4.83 -48.88 7.36
N THR A 41 -5.12 -48.84 6.06
CA THR A 41 -4.20 -48.30 5.05
C THR A 41 -3.94 -46.81 5.30
N ILE A 42 -4.98 -46.02 5.57
CA ILE A 42 -4.84 -44.57 5.83
C ILE A 42 -4.01 -44.31 7.10
N ILE A 43 -4.24 -45.05 8.20
CA ILE A 43 -3.45 -44.92 9.44
C ILE A 43 -1.98 -45.28 9.18
N THR A 44 -1.77 -46.37 8.44
CA THR A 44 -0.44 -46.89 8.13
C THR A 44 0.35 -45.93 7.22
N LEU A 45 -0.31 -45.24 6.29
CA LEU A 45 0.29 -44.20 5.46
C LEU A 45 0.47 -42.87 6.22
N SER A 46 -0.46 -42.54 7.10
CA SER A 46 -0.44 -41.36 7.97
C SER A 46 0.29 -41.67 9.27
N THR A 47 1.53 -42.18 9.15
CA THR A 47 2.39 -42.66 10.25
C THR A 47 2.57 -41.68 11.41
N THR A 48 2.18 -40.42 11.24
CA THR A 48 2.16 -39.38 12.26
C THR A 48 1.03 -39.51 13.28
N VAL A 49 -0.03 -40.28 12.99
CA VAL A 49 -1.21 -40.37 13.86
C VAL A 49 -1.07 -41.48 14.92
N GLY A 50 -0.37 -42.57 14.62
CA GLY A 50 0.05 -43.57 15.62
C GLY A 50 -1.10 -44.30 16.33
N PHE A 51 -2.18 -44.64 15.64
CA PHE A 51 -3.20 -45.54 16.19
C PHE A 51 -2.77 -47.01 16.05
N GLY A 52 -3.16 -47.84 17.02
CA GLY A 52 -2.93 -49.29 17.00
C GLY A 52 -3.63 -49.99 15.83
N GLU A 53 -3.32 -51.28 15.64
CA GLU A 53 -3.94 -52.12 14.61
C GLU A 53 -5.48 -52.17 14.79
N VAL A 54 -6.24 -52.06 13.69
CA VAL A 54 -7.72 -52.13 13.73
C VAL A 54 -8.19 -53.52 14.16
N HIS A 55 -7.46 -54.56 13.73
CA HIS A 55 -7.64 -55.96 14.10
C HIS A 55 -6.25 -56.61 14.23
N GLU A 56 -6.12 -57.68 15.03
CA GLU A 56 -4.86 -58.41 15.19
C GLU A 56 -4.32 -58.91 13.84
N LEU A 57 -3.13 -58.44 13.45
CA LEU A 57 -2.50 -58.85 12.18
C LEU A 57 -1.88 -60.25 12.29
N THR A 58 -2.18 -61.11 11.30
CA THR A 58 -1.48 -62.37 11.05
C THR A 58 -0.02 -62.11 10.62
N GLU A 59 0.87 -63.11 10.71
CA GLU A 59 2.28 -62.95 10.30
C GLU A 59 2.43 -62.42 8.86
N THR A 60 1.57 -62.89 7.95
CA THR A 60 1.53 -62.40 6.55
C THR A 60 1.01 -60.97 6.45
N GLY A 61 0.04 -60.58 7.29
CA GLY A 61 -0.47 -59.21 7.37
C GLY A 61 0.57 -58.22 7.87
N LYS A 62 1.46 -58.65 8.78
CA LYS A 62 2.59 -57.82 9.26
C LYS A 62 3.63 -57.58 8.16
N ILE A 63 3.97 -58.61 7.38
CA ILE A 63 4.88 -58.47 6.23
C ILE A 63 4.28 -57.51 5.18
N TRP A 64 2.98 -57.63 4.93
CA TRP A 64 2.27 -56.71 4.04
C TRP A 64 2.31 -55.27 4.57
N ALA A 65 2.04 -55.06 5.86
CA ALA A 65 2.11 -53.75 6.48
C ALA A 65 3.50 -53.12 6.34
N ILE A 66 4.60 -53.88 6.51
CA ILE A 66 5.97 -53.37 6.31
C ILE A 66 6.18 -52.87 4.88
N VAL A 67 5.71 -53.61 3.88
CA VAL A 67 5.78 -53.20 2.46
C VAL A 67 4.97 -51.94 2.22
N VAL A 68 3.72 -51.90 2.71
CA VAL A 68 2.84 -50.72 2.58
C VAL A 68 3.43 -49.50 3.26
N ILE A 69 4.07 -49.64 4.42
CA ILE A 69 4.74 -48.52 5.12
C ILE A 69 5.91 -48.01 4.28
N MET A 70 6.79 -48.89 3.80
CA MET A 70 8.00 -48.50 3.06
C MET A 70 7.67 -47.69 1.80
N PHE A 71 6.69 -48.15 1.02
CA PHE A 71 6.27 -47.47 -0.21
C PHE A 71 5.27 -46.33 0.06
N GLY A 72 4.36 -46.52 1.00
CA GLY A 72 3.29 -45.59 1.34
C GLY A 72 3.77 -44.32 2.02
N VAL A 73 4.69 -44.43 2.99
CA VAL A 73 5.27 -43.26 3.67
C VAL A 73 6.04 -42.39 2.68
N THR A 74 6.83 -43.01 1.80
CA THR A 74 7.57 -42.29 0.76
C THR A 74 6.63 -41.58 -0.21
N GLY A 75 5.57 -42.27 -0.67
CA GLY A 75 4.55 -41.68 -1.56
C GLY A 75 3.79 -40.53 -0.90
N PHE A 76 3.39 -40.71 0.37
CA PHE A 76 2.67 -39.69 1.13
C PHE A 76 3.55 -38.46 1.42
N ALA A 77 4.82 -38.64 1.77
CA ALA A 77 5.77 -37.54 1.96
C ALA A 77 5.98 -36.72 0.68
N ILE A 78 6.11 -37.39 -0.47
CA ILE A 78 6.19 -36.72 -1.78
C ILE A 78 4.92 -35.93 -2.07
N LEU A 79 3.74 -36.49 -1.76
CA LEU A 79 2.46 -35.81 -1.96
C LEU A 79 2.35 -34.53 -1.13
N ILE A 80 2.70 -34.58 0.16
CA ILE A 80 2.70 -33.40 1.05
C ILE A 80 3.68 -32.33 0.55
N SER A 81 4.90 -32.74 0.15
CA SER A 81 5.91 -31.83 -0.37
C SER A 81 5.44 -31.09 -1.64
N GLN A 82 4.77 -31.81 -2.56
CA GLN A 82 4.24 -31.25 -3.80
C GLN A 82 3.02 -30.34 -3.58
N LEU A 83 2.15 -30.67 -2.62
CA LEU A 83 1.07 -29.77 -2.24
C LEU A 83 1.61 -28.45 -1.66
N GLY A 84 2.67 -28.54 -0.84
CA GLY A 84 3.37 -27.36 -0.32
C GLY A 84 3.99 -26.49 -1.41
N SER A 85 4.67 -27.09 -2.40
CA SER A 85 5.27 -26.34 -3.51
C SER A 85 4.22 -25.64 -4.38
N TYR A 86 3.04 -26.25 -4.57
CA TYR A 86 1.95 -25.63 -5.34
C TYR A 86 1.40 -24.35 -4.69
N LEU A 87 1.27 -24.33 -3.37
CA LEU A 87 0.85 -23.12 -2.64
C LEU A 87 1.86 -21.97 -2.82
N ILE A 88 3.16 -22.30 -2.84
CA ILE A 88 4.24 -21.33 -3.07
C ILE A 88 4.22 -20.82 -4.52
N GLU A 89 4.09 -21.71 -5.50
CA GLU A 89 4.01 -21.34 -6.92
C GLU A 89 2.77 -20.50 -7.24
N PHE A 90 1.62 -20.79 -6.61
CA PHE A 90 0.41 -19.99 -6.79
C PHE A 90 0.61 -18.55 -6.31
N LYS A 91 1.28 -18.37 -5.16
CA LYS A 91 1.65 -17.05 -4.64
C LYS A 91 2.61 -16.33 -5.59
N GLN A 92 3.62 -17.02 -6.13
CA GLN A 92 4.56 -16.46 -7.11
C GLN A 92 3.88 -16.06 -8.42
N TYR A 93 2.99 -16.90 -8.97
CA TYR A 93 2.23 -16.58 -10.17
C TYR A 93 1.35 -15.34 -9.98
N ARG A 94 0.72 -15.21 -8.81
CA ARG A 94 -0.08 -14.03 -8.45
C ARG A 94 0.77 -12.76 -8.38
N ASN A 95 1.95 -12.84 -7.77
CA ASN A 95 2.92 -11.74 -7.71
C ASN A 95 3.37 -11.33 -9.11
N GLN A 96 3.72 -12.28 -9.98
CA GLN A 96 4.16 -11.98 -11.33
C GLN A 96 3.05 -11.35 -12.19
N LYS A 97 1.79 -11.79 -12.01
CA LYS A 97 0.63 -11.15 -12.65
C LYS A 97 0.42 -9.72 -12.13
N MET A 98 0.65 -9.48 -10.85
CA MET A 98 0.59 -8.15 -10.24
C MET A 98 1.71 -7.24 -10.77
N GLU A 99 2.95 -7.72 -10.82
CA GLU A 99 4.08 -7.00 -11.42
C GLU A 99 3.81 -6.62 -12.87
N ASN A 100 3.26 -7.54 -13.67
CA ASN A 100 2.86 -7.24 -15.04
C ASN A 100 1.76 -6.17 -15.15
N LYS A 101 0.88 -6.05 -14.15
CA LYS A 101 -0.07 -4.94 -14.08
C LYS A 101 0.63 -3.63 -13.71
N ILE A 102 1.54 -3.68 -12.74
CA ILE A 102 2.31 -2.51 -12.29
C ILE A 102 3.15 -1.92 -13.44
N LYS A 103 3.81 -2.77 -14.24
CA LYS A 103 4.57 -2.37 -15.43
C LYS A 103 3.76 -1.61 -16.48
N LYS A 104 2.43 -1.68 -16.44
CA LYS A 104 1.52 -0.98 -17.37
C LYS A 104 0.90 0.28 -16.78
N MET A 105 1.12 0.56 -15.48
CA MET A 105 0.56 1.72 -14.81
C MET A 105 1.25 3.01 -15.29
N LYS A 106 0.49 4.09 -15.39
CA LYS A 106 0.99 5.44 -15.70
C LYS A 106 0.34 6.41 -14.73
N ASP A 107 1.00 7.55 -14.49
CA ASP A 107 0.52 8.62 -13.61
C ASP A 107 0.22 8.14 -12.18
N HIS A 108 0.88 7.07 -11.74
CA HIS A 108 0.74 6.48 -10.42
C HIS A 108 1.81 6.98 -9.45
N TYR A 109 1.58 6.73 -8.16
CA TYR A 109 2.54 7.01 -7.10
C TYR A 109 3.28 5.76 -6.64
N ILE A 110 4.55 5.90 -6.28
CA ILE A 110 5.36 4.81 -5.72
C ILE A 110 5.62 5.10 -4.25
N ILE A 111 5.36 4.14 -3.37
CA ILE A 111 5.66 4.21 -1.93
C ILE A 111 6.80 3.25 -1.63
N CYS A 112 7.99 3.77 -1.31
CA CYS A 112 9.11 2.96 -0.88
C CYS A 112 9.06 2.76 0.64
N GLY A 113 8.77 1.53 1.05
CA GLY A 113 8.63 1.08 2.43
C GLY A 113 7.19 1.12 2.93
N TYR A 114 6.69 -0.03 3.39
CA TYR A 114 5.40 -0.13 4.09
C TYR A 114 5.62 -0.06 5.61
N GLY A 115 6.22 1.05 6.06
CA GLY A 115 6.37 1.34 7.49
C GLY A 115 5.09 1.92 8.10
N ARG A 116 5.21 2.45 9.32
CA ARG A 116 4.13 3.24 9.95
C ARG A 116 3.67 4.39 9.05
N MET A 117 4.62 5.10 8.43
CA MET A 117 4.31 6.25 7.57
C MET A 117 3.79 5.81 6.21
N GLY A 118 4.44 4.83 5.56
CA GLY A 118 3.98 4.28 4.28
C GLY A 118 2.57 3.70 4.35
N ALA A 119 2.18 3.07 5.47
CA ALA A 119 0.82 2.57 5.67
C ALA A 119 -0.23 3.68 5.74
N VAL A 120 0.07 4.79 6.42
CA VAL A 120 -0.83 5.97 6.48
C VAL A 120 -0.98 6.60 5.09
N ILE A 121 0.13 6.78 4.37
CA ILE A 121 0.11 7.34 3.01
C ILE A 121 -0.69 6.44 2.07
N ALA A 122 -0.46 5.12 2.10
CA ALA A 122 -1.19 4.17 1.27
C ALA A 122 -2.70 4.21 1.55
N LYS A 123 -3.09 4.30 2.83
CA LYS A 123 -4.50 4.43 3.21
C LYS A 123 -5.12 5.70 2.63
N GLU A 124 -4.47 6.84 2.80
CA GLU A 124 -5.01 8.13 2.32
C GLU A 124 -5.10 8.19 0.79
N LEU A 125 -4.11 7.65 0.07
CA LEU A 125 -4.17 7.53 -1.39
C LEU A 125 -5.28 6.58 -1.84
N SER A 126 -5.50 5.48 -1.10
CA SER A 126 -6.59 4.54 -1.38
C SER A 126 -7.96 5.18 -1.19
N GLU A 127 -8.16 5.93 -0.10
CA GLU A 127 -9.43 6.63 0.19
C GLU A 127 -9.76 7.68 -0.89
N LYS A 128 -8.74 8.31 -1.47
CA LYS A 128 -8.88 9.27 -2.57
C LYS A 128 -8.93 8.61 -3.97
N ASN A 129 -8.98 7.27 -4.06
CA ASN A 129 -8.94 6.50 -5.31
C ASN A 129 -7.74 6.83 -6.23
N ILE A 130 -6.60 7.19 -5.63
CA ILE A 130 -5.38 7.50 -6.37
C ILE A 130 -4.62 6.20 -6.64
N SER A 131 -4.13 6.01 -7.86
CA SER A 131 -3.34 4.82 -8.22
C SER A 131 -1.95 4.87 -7.60
N PHE A 132 -1.59 3.83 -6.85
CA PHE A 132 -0.25 3.69 -6.26
C PHE A 132 0.26 2.24 -6.27
N VAL A 133 1.57 2.09 -6.06
CA VAL A 133 2.27 0.83 -5.81
C VAL A 133 3.20 0.96 -4.61
N ILE A 134 3.33 -0.10 -3.82
CA ILE A 134 4.20 -0.15 -2.64
C ILE A 134 5.40 -1.07 -2.90
N ILE A 135 6.60 -0.68 -2.49
CA ILE A 135 7.78 -1.54 -2.51
C ILE A 135 8.14 -1.89 -1.06
N GLU A 136 8.19 -3.18 -0.74
CA GLU A 136 8.48 -3.66 0.62
C GLU A 136 9.12 -5.05 0.60
N ILE A 137 10.23 -5.20 1.34
CA ILE A 137 10.99 -6.45 1.41
C ILE A 137 10.40 -7.46 2.41
N ASN A 138 9.70 -6.99 3.45
CA ASN A 138 9.23 -7.82 4.54
C ASN A 138 7.95 -8.61 4.19
N GLU A 139 8.05 -9.94 4.19
CA GLU A 139 6.97 -10.85 3.84
C GLU A 139 5.72 -10.74 4.74
N LYS A 140 5.89 -10.45 6.04
CA LYS A 140 4.74 -10.33 6.94
C LYS A 140 3.84 -9.16 6.54
N LYS A 141 4.45 -8.07 6.06
CA LYS A 141 3.73 -6.89 5.59
C LYS A 141 3.09 -7.10 4.23
N THR A 142 3.70 -7.90 3.36
CA THR A 142 3.10 -8.21 2.05
C THR A 142 1.75 -8.92 2.16
N SER A 143 1.59 -9.81 3.15
CA SER A 143 0.30 -10.48 3.39
C SER A 143 -0.80 -9.48 3.78
N LEU A 144 -0.48 -8.50 4.62
CA LEU A 144 -1.43 -7.44 5.00
C LEU A 144 -1.84 -6.57 3.80
N MET A 145 -0.90 -6.26 2.91
CA MET A 145 -1.19 -5.50 1.70
C MET A 145 -2.05 -6.30 0.70
N ASP A 146 -1.81 -7.61 0.61
CA ASP A 146 -2.63 -8.53 -0.17
C ASP A 146 -4.09 -8.55 0.34
N ASP A 147 -4.30 -8.58 1.66
CA ASP A 147 -5.63 -8.57 2.28
C ASP A 147 -6.38 -7.25 2.03
N LEU A 148 -5.65 -6.13 2.00
CA LEU A 148 -6.19 -4.80 1.67
C LEU A 148 -6.37 -4.56 0.16
N GLY A 149 -5.92 -5.48 -0.69
CA GLY A 149 -5.99 -5.35 -2.15
C GLY A 149 -5.01 -4.33 -2.73
N TYR A 150 -3.98 -3.92 -1.99
CA TYR A 150 -2.97 -2.99 -2.46
C TYR A 150 -2.01 -3.65 -3.44
N LYS A 151 -1.57 -2.89 -4.45
CA LYS A 151 -0.54 -3.35 -5.39
C LYS A 151 0.84 -3.16 -4.76
N PHE A 152 1.66 -4.20 -4.73
CA PHE A 152 3.00 -4.12 -4.18
C PHE A 152 4.04 -4.93 -4.96
N ILE A 153 5.32 -4.62 -4.72
CA ILE A 153 6.48 -5.36 -5.21
C ILE A 153 7.29 -5.81 -3.99
N LYS A 154 7.52 -7.13 -3.89
CA LYS A 154 8.31 -7.75 -2.82
C LYS A 154 9.80 -7.75 -3.19
N GLN A 155 10.42 -6.59 -3.18
CA GLN A 155 11.83 -6.40 -3.52
C GLN A 155 12.45 -5.29 -2.66
N ASP A 156 13.77 -5.19 -2.68
CA ASP A 156 14.50 -4.11 -2.01
C ASP A 156 14.38 -2.81 -2.82
N ALA A 157 13.81 -1.77 -2.22
CA ALA A 157 13.63 -0.47 -2.86
C ALA A 157 14.96 0.24 -3.17
N THR A 158 16.06 -0.15 -2.52
CA THR A 158 17.39 0.41 -2.80
C THR A 158 17.88 0.05 -4.20
N LEU A 159 17.45 -1.07 -4.77
CA LEU A 159 17.91 -1.50 -6.10
C LEU A 159 17.17 -0.76 -7.22
N ASP A 160 17.93 -0.24 -8.20
CA ASP A 160 17.38 0.43 -9.39
C ASP A 160 16.39 -0.45 -10.16
N GLU A 161 16.69 -1.74 -10.29
CA GLU A 161 15.82 -2.73 -10.94
C GLU A 161 14.43 -2.79 -10.30
N THR A 162 14.35 -2.65 -8.98
CA THR A 162 13.08 -2.64 -8.25
C THR A 162 12.24 -1.41 -8.61
N LEU A 163 12.87 -0.24 -8.73
CA LEU A 163 12.19 1.00 -9.14
C LEU A 163 11.72 0.91 -10.60
N ILE A 164 12.51 0.28 -11.46
CA ILE A 164 12.13 -0.02 -12.86
C ILE A 164 10.93 -0.98 -12.89
N ASN A 165 10.93 -2.03 -12.07
CA ASN A 165 9.80 -2.95 -11.95
C ASN A 165 8.53 -2.25 -11.42
N ALA A 166 8.69 -1.21 -10.59
CA ALA A 166 7.61 -0.32 -10.14
C ALA A 166 7.15 0.71 -11.19
N ASN A 167 7.76 0.68 -12.38
CA ASN A 167 7.51 1.58 -13.50
C ASN A 167 7.73 3.05 -13.16
N ILE A 168 8.85 3.35 -12.48
CA ILE A 168 9.19 4.71 -12.04
C ILE A 168 9.27 5.74 -13.18
N GLU A 169 9.67 5.32 -14.38
CA GLU A 169 9.79 6.20 -15.57
C GLU A 169 8.47 6.90 -15.94
N HIS A 170 7.33 6.28 -15.60
CA HIS A 170 5.99 6.82 -15.86
C HIS A 170 5.22 7.18 -14.59
N ALA A 171 5.88 7.16 -13.43
CA ALA A 171 5.27 7.54 -12.17
C ALA A 171 5.14 9.07 -12.06
N LYS A 172 4.01 9.53 -11.52
CA LYS A 172 3.76 10.94 -11.20
C LYS A 172 4.59 11.41 -10.01
N GLY A 173 4.82 10.52 -9.05
CA GLY A 173 5.64 10.80 -7.89
C GLY A 173 6.04 9.57 -7.11
N ILE A 174 7.01 9.75 -6.24
CA ILE A 174 7.57 8.72 -5.38
C ILE A 174 7.78 9.28 -3.98
N VAL A 175 7.38 8.50 -2.98
CA VAL A 175 7.62 8.83 -1.57
C VAL A 175 8.55 7.79 -0.95
N VAL A 176 9.62 8.27 -0.33
CA VAL A 176 10.71 7.43 0.20
C VAL A 176 10.67 7.45 1.72
N THR A 177 10.25 6.34 2.32
CA THR A 177 9.91 6.26 3.76
C THR A 177 10.55 5.08 4.48
N LEU A 178 11.74 4.67 4.02
CA LEU A 178 12.50 3.58 4.63
C LEU A 178 12.98 3.93 6.05
N SER A 179 13.45 2.90 6.73
CA SER A 179 13.83 2.94 8.13
C SER A 179 14.99 3.89 8.40
N THR A 180 15.97 3.95 7.48
CA THR A 180 17.18 4.76 7.63
C THR A 180 17.26 5.91 6.63
N ASP A 181 17.90 7.00 7.06
CA ASP A 181 18.14 8.18 6.24
C ASP A 181 19.10 7.89 5.07
N GLN A 182 20.01 6.93 5.23
CA GLN A 182 20.96 6.51 4.21
C GLN A 182 20.26 5.77 3.06
N GLU A 183 19.39 4.81 3.37
CA GLU A 183 18.58 4.14 2.36
C GLU A 183 17.68 5.14 1.63
N ASN A 184 17.05 6.07 2.38
CA ASN A 184 16.23 7.11 1.77
C ASN A 184 17.03 7.98 0.80
N LEU A 185 18.26 8.33 1.15
CA LEU A 185 19.15 9.09 0.27
C LEU A 185 19.51 8.31 -0.99
N PHE A 186 19.83 7.01 -0.87
CA PHE A 186 20.17 6.16 -2.01
C PHE A 186 19.00 6.04 -2.98
N VAL A 187 17.82 5.68 -2.48
CA VAL A 187 16.60 5.56 -3.29
C VAL A 187 16.23 6.89 -3.93
N THR A 188 16.42 8.02 -3.24
CA THR A 188 16.17 9.35 -3.80
C THR A 188 17.06 9.64 -5.02
N MET A 189 18.34 9.28 -4.95
CA MET A 189 19.28 9.45 -6.08
C MET A 189 18.88 8.56 -7.26
N SER A 190 18.62 7.27 -7.01
CA SER A 190 18.16 6.34 -8.03
C SER A 190 16.86 6.80 -8.69
N ALA A 191 15.90 7.25 -7.87
CA ALA A 191 14.62 7.76 -8.35
C ALA A 191 14.77 8.97 -9.27
N ARG A 192 15.60 9.95 -8.90
CA ARG A 192 15.86 11.13 -9.74
C ARG A 192 16.61 10.78 -11.02
N ASN A 193 17.52 9.80 -10.96
CA ASN A 193 18.26 9.35 -12.14
C ASN A 193 17.33 8.64 -13.16
N LEU A 194 16.44 7.77 -12.68
CA LEU A 194 15.51 7.02 -13.51
C LEU A 194 14.34 7.88 -14.02
N ASN A 195 13.89 8.87 -13.22
CA ASN A 195 12.85 9.79 -13.63
C ASN A 195 13.14 11.23 -13.18
N GLN A 196 13.54 12.06 -14.14
CA GLN A 196 13.86 13.46 -13.89
C GLN A 196 12.64 14.35 -13.65
N THR A 197 11.42 13.93 -14.00
CA THR A 197 10.20 14.74 -13.89
C THR A 197 9.31 14.33 -12.70
N ALA A 198 9.42 13.09 -12.21
CA ALA A 198 8.66 12.64 -11.05
C ALA A 198 8.88 13.53 -9.83
N TYR A 199 7.79 13.73 -9.07
CA TYR A 199 7.86 14.41 -7.78
C TYR A 199 8.41 13.46 -6.71
N VAL A 200 9.57 13.77 -6.15
CA VAL A 200 10.28 12.95 -5.16
C VAL A 200 10.10 13.55 -3.77
N LEU A 201 9.37 12.85 -2.90
CA LEU A 201 9.13 13.20 -1.49
C LEU A 201 9.96 12.30 -0.58
N GLY A 202 10.97 12.86 0.08
CA GLY A 202 11.84 12.11 0.99
C GLY A 202 11.44 12.24 2.46
N ARG A 203 11.64 11.18 3.25
CA ARG A 203 11.64 11.24 4.72
C ARG A 203 13.07 11.41 5.24
N CYS A 204 13.26 12.26 6.24
CA CYS A 204 14.48 12.23 7.05
C CYS A 204 14.19 12.24 8.56
N ALA A 205 15.10 11.67 9.34
CA ALA A 205 15.11 11.77 10.79
C ALA A 205 16.03 12.90 11.27
N LYS A 206 17.18 13.08 10.61
CA LYS A 206 18.17 14.12 10.95
C LYS A 206 18.06 15.30 10.00
N GLN A 207 18.11 16.51 10.55
CA GLN A 207 18.00 17.75 9.76
C GLN A 207 19.13 17.89 8.73
N ASP A 208 20.35 17.48 9.08
CA ASP A 208 21.51 17.49 8.17
C ASP A 208 21.32 16.57 6.97
N THR A 209 20.72 15.38 7.17
CA THR A 209 20.40 14.48 6.05
C THR A 209 19.33 15.10 5.15
N GLY A 210 18.41 15.89 5.70
CA GLY A 210 17.37 16.56 4.92
C GLY A 210 17.96 17.44 3.81
N LYS A 211 19.01 18.21 4.12
CA LYS A 211 19.72 19.03 3.12
C LYS A 211 20.40 18.17 2.04
N LYS A 212 20.91 16.99 2.41
CA LYS A 212 21.54 16.04 1.47
C LYS A 212 20.50 15.41 0.54
N LEU A 213 19.32 15.05 1.06
CA LEU A 213 18.21 14.52 0.27
C LEU A 213 17.72 15.51 -0.79
N ILE A 214 17.58 16.80 -0.45
CA ILE A 214 17.24 17.84 -1.43
C ILE A 214 18.31 17.92 -2.54
N ARG A 215 19.60 17.93 -2.17
CA ARG A 215 20.71 17.95 -3.15
C ARG A 215 20.76 16.69 -4.02
N ALA A 216 20.34 15.55 -3.50
CA ALA A 216 20.22 14.29 -4.23
C ALA A 216 19.05 14.28 -5.24
N GLY A 217 18.19 15.30 -5.23
CA GLY A 217 17.08 15.43 -6.17
C GLY A 217 15.69 15.25 -5.56
N ALA A 218 15.54 15.19 -4.24
CA ALA A 218 14.21 15.28 -3.62
C ALA A 218 13.60 16.67 -3.85
N ASN A 219 12.34 16.73 -4.29
CA ASN A 219 11.61 17.99 -4.41
C ASN A 219 11.23 18.55 -3.03
N LYS A 220 10.89 17.65 -2.11
CA LYS A 220 10.54 18.00 -0.73
C LYS A 220 11.04 16.92 0.21
N VAL A 221 11.44 17.34 1.40
CA VAL A 221 11.83 16.43 2.48
C VAL A 221 11.03 16.76 3.73
N VAL A 222 10.49 15.73 4.38
CA VAL A 222 9.72 15.84 5.61
C VAL A 222 10.49 15.18 6.74
N ASN A 223 10.64 15.92 7.85
CA ASN A 223 11.08 15.37 9.12
C ASN A 223 9.88 15.20 10.05
N PRO A 224 9.31 13.99 10.18
CA PRO A 224 8.09 13.78 10.96
C PRO A 224 8.29 14.01 12.46
N TYR A 225 9.51 13.89 12.98
CA TYR A 225 9.79 14.14 14.40
C TYR A 225 9.75 15.63 14.73
N ILE A 226 10.28 16.47 13.85
CA ILE A 226 10.22 17.93 14.01
C ILE A 226 8.79 18.41 13.79
N THR A 227 8.13 18.00 12.71
CA THR A 227 6.74 18.40 12.42
C THR A 227 5.78 17.92 13.51
N GLY A 228 5.91 16.65 13.93
CA GLY A 228 5.12 16.11 15.03
C GLY A 228 5.41 16.82 16.36
N GLY A 229 6.68 17.14 16.63
CA GLY A 229 7.09 17.90 17.81
C GLY A 229 6.47 19.30 17.86
N HIS A 230 6.53 20.05 16.75
CA HIS A 230 5.87 21.35 16.64
C HIS A 230 4.35 21.23 16.84
N LYS A 231 3.71 20.22 16.25
CA LYS A 231 2.28 20.02 16.41
C LYS A 231 1.89 19.69 17.84
N MET A 232 2.66 18.85 18.53
CA MET A 232 2.44 18.56 19.95
C MET A 232 2.62 19.80 20.83
N ALA A 233 3.62 20.64 20.55
CA ALA A 233 3.82 21.89 21.28
C ALA A 233 2.66 22.87 21.06
N GLU A 234 2.18 23.01 19.83
CA GLU A 234 1.00 23.82 19.49
C GLU A 234 -0.24 23.36 20.28
N LEU A 235 -0.52 22.06 20.29
CA LEU A 235 -1.64 21.48 21.03
C LEU A 235 -1.49 21.63 22.55
N LEU A 236 -0.26 21.63 23.08
CA LEU A 236 -0.04 21.86 24.51
C LEU A 236 -0.25 23.33 24.91
N LEU A 237 0.16 24.26 24.04
CA LEU A 237 0.02 25.70 24.28
C LEU A 237 -1.42 26.19 24.07
N ALA A 238 -2.15 25.54 23.17
CA ALA A 238 -3.53 25.87 22.84
C ALA A 238 -4.42 24.62 22.77
N PRO A 239 -4.66 23.93 23.91
CA PRO A 239 -5.39 22.65 23.95
C PRO A 239 -6.86 22.76 23.55
N TYR A 240 -7.41 23.99 23.49
CA TYR A 240 -8.79 24.26 23.10
C TYR A 240 -8.91 24.77 21.65
N LEU A 241 -7.81 24.91 20.89
CA LEU A 241 -7.86 25.07 19.45
C LEU A 241 -8.06 23.67 18.83
N GLU A 242 -9.31 23.20 18.80
CA GLU A 242 -9.70 22.02 18.01
C GLU A 242 -9.25 22.20 16.57
N ASP A 243 -8.30 21.40 16.07
CA ASP A 243 -7.98 21.11 14.66
C ASP A 243 -8.16 22.25 13.61
N THR A 244 -8.01 23.51 13.99
CA THR A 244 -8.48 24.66 13.18
C THR A 244 -7.60 25.01 11.97
N VAL A 245 -6.63 24.16 11.62
CA VAL A 245 -5.84 24.32 10.38
C VAL A 245 -6.01 23.15 9.42
N SER A 246 -6.74 22.10 9.81
CA SER A 246 -7.34 21.18 8.84
C SER A 246 -8.76 21.65 8.58
N LEU A 247 -8.95 22.41 7.51
CA LEU A 247 -10.28 22.78 6.96
C LEU A 247 -11.09 21.57 6.46
N ALA A 248 -10.78 20.37 6.94
CA ALA A 248 -11.50 19.13 6.72
C ALA A 248 -11.40 18.32 8.02
N SER A 249 -12.16 18.74 9.04
CA SER A 249 -12.36 17.93 10.24
C SER A 249 -13.49 16.93 9.97
N PRO A 250 -13.28 15.61 10.15
CA PRO A 250 -14.29 14.61 9.83
C PRO A 250 -15.45 14.70 10.84
N GLY A 251 -16.56 15.32 10.43
CA GLY A 251 -17.80 15.37 11.22
C GLY A 251 -18.58 16.68 11.11
N HIS A 252 -17.94 17.77 10.69
CA HIS A 252 -18.61 19.04 10.35
C HIS A 252 -18.19 19.43 8.93
N ASN A 253 -19.08 19.29 7.95
CA ASN A 253 -18.87 19.72 6.57
C ASN A 253 -18.88 21.26 6.49
N LEU A 254 -17.85 21.90 7.03
CA LEU A 254 -17.51 23.28 6.72
C LEU A 254 -16.38 23.22 5.70
N ASP A 255 -16.73 23.04 4.43
CA ASP A 255 -15.81 23.07 3.29
C ASP A 255 -15.33 24.51 3.05
N ILE A 256 -14.62 25.07 4.02
CA ILE A 256 -14.04 26.39 3.97
C ILE A 256 -12.69 26.27 3.24
N VAL A 257 -12.52 27.06 2.19
CA VAL A 257 -11.32 27.10 1.37
C VAL A 257 -10.72 28.50 1.46
N ILE A 258 -9.40 28.58 1.35
CA ILE A 258 -8.64 29.83 1.24
C ILE A 258 -7.90 29.80 -0.08
N ASP A 259 -8.21 30.74 -0.97
CA ASP A 259 -7.57 30.85 -2.29
C ASP A 259 -7.08 32.27 -2.58
N GLU A 260 -6.02 32.35 -3.40
CA GLU A 260 -5.42 33.59 -3.87
C GLU A 260 -5.89 33.88 -5.29
N PHE A 261 -6.49 35.06 -5.50
CA PHE A 261 -6.96 35.53 -6.80
C PHE A 261 -6.21 36.78 -7.23
N LYS A 262 -5.78 36.82 -8.49
CA LYS A 262 -5.27 38.05 -9.11
C LYS A 262 -6.46 38.82 -9.68
N LEU A 263 -6.61 40.09 -9.34
CA LEU A 263 -7.66 40.96 -9.89
C LEU A 263 -7.39 41.42 -11.33
N LYS A 264 -6.46 40.75 -12.02
CA LYS A 264 -6.03 41.11 -13.36
C LYS A 264 -7.18 40.83 -14.34
N ASN A 265 -7.61 41.87 -15.08
CA ASN A 265 -8.70 41.87 -16.07
C ASN A 265 -10.13 42.05 -15.51
N ILE A 266 -10.29 42.47 -14.25
CA ILE A 266 -11.61 42.80 -13.70
C ILE A 266 -11.68 44.30 -13.37
N ASP A 267 -12.03 45.11 -14.37
CA ASP A 267 -12.13 46.58 -14.23
C ASP A 267 -13.14 47.01 -13.14
N ARG A 268 -14.08 46.12 -12.78
CA ARG A 268 -15.07 46.35 -11.71
C ARG A 268 -14.45 46.58 -10.33
N TYR A 269 -13.25 46.04 -10.08
CA TYR A 269 -12.57 46.13 -8.79
C TYR A 269 -11.41 47.14 -8.78
N ASP A 270 -11.20 47.88 -9.87
CA ASP A 270 -10.15 48.89 -9.94
C ASP A 270 -10.58 50.21 -9.28
N GLY A 271 -9.77 50.71 -8.34
CA GLY A 271 -9.99 52.00 -7.69
C GLY A 271 -11.12 52.03 -6.66
N ILE A 272 -11.76 50.90 -6.35
CA ILE A 272 -12.83 50.82 -5.34
C ILE A 272 -12.29 50.44 -3.96
N MET A 273 -12.97 50.85 -2.89
CA MET A 273 -12.63 50.41 -1.54
C MET A 273 -13.11 48.99 -1.27
N ILE A 274 -12.42 48.26 -0.39
CA ILE A 274 -12.83 46.90 0.03
C ILE A 274 -14.27 46.88 0.54
N LYS A 275 -14.69 47.86 1.35
CA LYS A 275 -16.08 47.93 1.84
C LYS A 275 -17.13 48.05 0.71
N ASP A 276 -16.76 48.60 -0.43
CA ASP A 276 -17.66 48.88 -1.54
C ASP A 276 -17.60 47.78 -2.63
N SER A 277 -16.69 46.81 -2.46
CA SER A 277 -16.46 45.69 -3.39
C SER A 277 -17.57 44.63 -3.42
N LYS A 278 -18.39 44.58 -2.37
CA LYS A 278 -19.50 43.63 -2.22
C LYS A 278 -19.12 42.14 -2.24
N PHE A 279 -17.86 41.79 -1.96
CA PHE A 279 -17.44 40.38 -1.87
C PHE A 279 -18.26 39.56 -0.88
N ARG A 280 -18.62 40.15 0.26
CA ARG A 280 -19.42 39.50 1.30
C ARG A 280 -20.89 39.40 0.90
N GLU A 281 -21.44 40.43 0.28
CA GLU A 281 -22.85 40.50 -0.07
C GLU A 281 -23.20 39.68 -1.32
N GLU A 282 -22.31 39.63 -2.32
CA GLU A 282 -22.58 38.99 -3.62
C GLU A 282 -22.10 37.53 -3.68
N TYR A 283 -20.98 37.24 -3.02
CA TYR A 283 -20.33 35.92 -3.05
C TYR A 283 -20.22 35.27 -1.67
N ASN A 284 -20.56 35.97 -0.58
CA ASN A 284 -20.34 35.49 0.79
C ASN A 284 -18.87 35.05 1.01
N LEU A 285 -17.94 35.84 0.47
CA LEU A 285 -16.50 35.67 0.60
C LEU A 285 -15.91 36.77 1.50
N VAL A 286 -14.89 36.41 2.28
CA VAL A 286 -14.18 37.33 3.17
C VAL A 286 -12.78 37.56 2.65
N ILE A 287 -12.38 38.83 2.48
CA ILE A 287 -10.98 39.18 2.20
C ILE A 287 -10.19 39.06 3.50
N VAL A 288 -9.25 38.11 3.54
CA VAL A 288 -8.37 37.88 4.70
C VAL A 288 -7.00 38.52 4.52
N GLY A 289 -6.61 38.82 3.28
CA GLY A 289 -5.34 39.49 2.99
C GLY A 289 -5.25 40.08 1.58
N LEU A 290 -4.33 41.01 1.41
CA LEU A 290 -3.94 41.61 0.13
C LEU A 290 -2.44 41.43 -0.08
N ILE A 291 -2.03 41.19 -1.32
CA ILE A 291 -0.63 41.18 -1.75
C ILE A 291 -0.48 42.25 -2.83
N ASP A 292 0.35 43.24 -2.55
CA ASP A 292 0.69 44.33 -3.47
C ASP A 292 1.69 43.87 -4.55
N GLU A 293 1.93 44.70 -5.57
CA GLU A 293 2.88 44.45 -6.68
C GLU A 293 4.31 44.15 -6.20
N ASN A 294 4.69 44.74 -5.07
CA ASN A 294 6.00 44.54 -4.44
C ASN A 294 6.07 43.25 -3.60
N GLU A 295 5.11 42.34 -3.78
CA GLU A 295 4.92 41.11 -2.98
C GLU A 295 4.74 41.34 -1.47
N LYS A 296 4.39 42.58 -1.08
CA LYS A 296 4.13 42.92 0.32
C LYS A 296 2.72 42.45 0.69
N SER A 297 2.63 41.55 1.67
CA SER A 297 1.36 41.07 2.20
C SER A 297 0.83 41.95 3.33
N ILE A 298 -0.47 42.23 3.29
CA ILE A 298 -1.24 42.92 4.33
C ILE A 298 -2.31 41.93 4.80
N LEU A 299 -2.27 41.56 6.08
CA LEU A 299 -3.28 40.71 6.72
C LEU A 299 -4.39 41.59 7.29
N ASN A 300 -5.65 41.15 7.12
CA ASN A 300 -6.84 41.90 7.54
C ASN A 300 -6.81 43.37 7.09
N PRO A 301 -6.83 43.63 5.77
CA PRO A 301 -6.72 44.98 5.23
C PRO A 301 -7.86 45.88 5.72
N ASP A 302 -7.57 47.17 5.89
CA ASP A 302 -8.57 48.15 6.32
C ASP A 302 -9.72 48.23 5.28
N PRO A 303 -10.99 48.30 5.69
CA PRO A 303 -12.12 48.43 4.75
C PRO A 303 -12.03 49.61 3.77
N HIS A 304 -11.25 50.65 4.09
CA HIS A 304 -10.99 51.81 3.24
C HIS A 304 -9.82 51.64 2.28
N THR A 305 -9.11 50.50 2.34
CA THR A 305 -8.04 50.18 1.40
C THR A 305 -8.60 50.09 -0.01
N ILE A 306 -7.92 50.71 -0.97
CA ILE A 306 -8.31 50.73 -2.37
C ILE A 306 -7.77 49.48 -3.06
N LEU A 307 -8.63 48.77 -3.77
CA LEU A 307 -8.27 47.64 -4.62
C LEU A 307 -7.75 48.15 -5.97
N ASN A 308 -6.74 47.48 -6.49
CA ASN A 308 -6.14 47.75 -7.80
C ASN A 308 -6.07 46.41 -8.54
N ILE A 309 -6.24 46.42 -9.86
CA ILE A 309 -6.10 45.25 -10.75
C ILE A 309 -4.73 44.55 -10.63
N GLN A 310 -3.72 45.24 -10.10
CA GLN A 310 -2.39 44.69 -9.88
C GLN A 310 -2.25 43.98 -8.52
N HIS A 311 -3.21 44.15 -7.61
CA HIS A 311 -3.25 43.45 -6.33
C HIS A 311 -3.67 41.98 -6.51
N LYS A 312 -3.19 41.15 -5.59
CA LYS A 312 -3.76 39.83 -5.34
C LYS A 312 -4.56 39.85 -4.05
N ILE A 313 -5.71 39.21 -4.06
CA ILE A 313 -6.61 39.11 -2.91
C ILE A 313 -6.60 37.68 -2.40
N ILE A 314 -6.57 37.51 -1.08
CA ILE A 314 -6.72 36.21 -0.43
C ILE A 314 -8.14 36.16 0.11
N LEU A 315 -8.94 35.24 -0.41
CA LEU A 315 -10.36 35.07 -0.07
C LEU A 315 -10.57 33.81 0.75
N LEU A 316 -11.46 33.90 1.74
CA LEU A 316 -11.92 32.79 2.57
C LEU A 316 -13.43 32.64 2.41
N GLY A 317 -13.90 31.42 2.14
CA GLY A 317 -15.32 31.10 2.00
C GLY A 317 -15.56 29.63 1.68
N SER A 318 -16.81 29.25 1.38
CA SER A 318 -17.09 27.87 0.95
C SER A 318 -16.55 27.61 -0.45
N LYS A 319 -16.22 26.34 -0.75
CA LYS A 319 -15.77 25.94 -2.09
C LYS A 319 -16.71 26.38 -3.22
N GLU A 320 -18.03 26.21 -3.04
CA GLU A 320 -19.05 26.63 -3.99
C GLU A 320 -18.99 28.14 -4.30
N ASN A 321 -18.77 28.96 -3.28
CA ASN A 321 -18.71 30.42 -3.43
C ASN A 321 -17.41 30.87 -4.10
N ILE A 322 -16.29 30.18 -3.83
CA ILE A 322 -15.01 30.42 -4.49
C ILE A 322 -15.09 30.06 -5.97
N ASP A 323 -15.68 28.91 -6.31
CA ASP A 323 -15.87 28.47 -7.69
C ASP A 323 -16.75 29.49 -8.46
N LYS A 324 -17.86 29.95 -7.85
CA LYS A 324 -18.74 30.99 -8.40
C LYS A 324 -18.01 32.32 -8.66
N PHE A 325 -17.12 32.72 -7.77
CA PHE A 325 -16.31 33.91 -7.97
C PHE A 325 -15.29 33.70 -9.09
N SER A 326 -14.63 32.53 -9.14
CA SER A 326 -13.65 32.18 -10.17
C SER A 326 -14.25 32.14 -11.58
N GLU A 327 -15.53 31.83 -11.74
CA GLU A 327 -16.23 31.89 -13.04
C GLU A 327 -16.45 33.34 -13.54
N THR A 328 -16.34 34.33 -12.66
CA THR A 328 -16.53 35.75 -12.98
C THR A 328 -15.21 36.44 -13.39
N ILE A 329 -14.08 35.75 -13.26
CA ILE A 329 -12.72 36.22 -13.59
C ILE A 329 -12.27 35.62 -14.94
#